data_AF-A0A9D6QBR3-F1
#
_entry.id   AF-A0A9D6QBR3-F1
#
_cell.length_a   1.000
_cell.length_b   1.000
_cell.length_c   1.000
_cell.angle_alpha   90.00
_cell.angle_beta   90.00
_cell.angle_gamma   90.00
#
_symmetry.space_group_name_H-M   'P 1'
#
loop_
_entity.id
_entity.type
_entity.pdbx_description
1 polymer ?
#
loop_
_entity_poly.entity_id
_entity_poly.type
_entity_poly.pdbx_seq_one_letter_code
_entity_poly.pdbx_strand_id
1 'polypeptide(L)'
;MMAMTVQVARMKNLLGVIWGGMFVALGSYAGVCLVLASAPEDAASAGDTLRYALTGIAIALGAVSLWWRGRFLSSEGPATLADTDLRRHSIVVWGLSEAVAICGLVLGFVTHAANEFVPFGLAAAALLVLHRPANLPFARLRDPIA
;
A
#
# COMPACT_ATOMS: atom_id res chain seq x y z
N MET A 1 -19.87 15.86 -23.36
CA MET A 1 -19.78 14.44 -22.96
C MET A 1 -18.45 13.78 -23.33
N MET A 2 -17.97 13.88 -24.57
CA MET A 2 -16.74 13.19 -25.02
C MET A 2 -15.47 13.55 -24.21
N ALA A 3 -15.25 14.83 -23.88
CA ALA A 3 -14.07 15.26 -23.11
C ALA A 3 -13.98 14.65 -21.69
N MET A 4 -15.11 14.42 -21.02
CA MET A 4 -15.17 13.87 -19.66
C MET A 4 -14.73 12.40 -19.63
N THR A 5 -15.09 11.62 -20.66
CA THR A 5 -14.72 10.20 -20.75
C THR A 5 -13.22 9.99 -20.92
N VAL A 6 -12.54 10.90 -21.63
CA VAL A 6 -11.09 10.85 -21.86
C VAL A 6 -10.33 11.12 -20.56
N GLN A 7 -10.80 12.06 -19.73
CA GLN A 7 -10.18 12.40 -18.45
C GLN A 7 -10.24 11.23 -17.46
N VAL A 8 -11.39 10.57 -17.33
CA VAL A 8 -11.57 9.40 -16.44
C VAL A 8 -10.67 8.24 -16.88
N ALA A 9 -10.60 7.96 -18.19
CA ALA A 9 -9.74 6.91 -18.73
C ALA A 9 -8.25 7.19 -18.44
N ARG A 10 -7.81 8.44 -18.63
CA ARG A 10 -6.43 8.85 -18.32
C ARG A 10 -6.10 8.70 -16.84
N MET A 11 -7.01 9.09 -15.95
CA MET A 11 -6.82 8.97 -14.51
C MET A 11 -6.74 7.51 -14.07
N LYS A 12 -7.60 6.63 -14.61
CA LYS A 12 -7.56 5.20 -14.34
C LYS A 12 -6.24 4.57 -14.79
N ASN A 13 -5.73 4.95 -15.96
CA ASN A 13 -4.43 4.48 -16.46
C ASN A 13 -3.29 4.95 -15.55
N LEU A 14 -3.29 6.21 -15.12
CA LEU A 14 -2.26 6.76 -14.24
C LEU A 14 -2.26 6.06 -12.86
N LEU A 15 -3.44 5.83 -12.28
CA LEU A 15 -3.59 5.08 -11.03
C LEU A 15 -3.12 3.63 -11.19
N GLY A 16 -3.40 2.99 -12.34
CA GLY A 16 -2.90 1.65 -12.64
C GLY A 16 -1.37 1.58 -12.73
N VAL A 17 -0.74 2.58 -13.36
CA VAL A 17 0.73 2.68 -13.43
C VAL A 17 1.35 2.89 -12.05
N ILE A 18 0.80 3.79 -11.23
CA ILE A 18 1.28 3.99 -9.85
C ILE A 18 1.16 2.70 -9.06
N TRP A 19 -0.01 2.06 -9.07
CA TRP A 19 -0.25 0.81 -8.37
C TRP A 19 0.72 -0.30 -8.81
N GLY A 20 0.97 -0.43 -10.12
CA GLY A 20 1.96 -1.37 -10.65
C GLY A 20 3.39 -1.04 -10.18
N GLY A 21 3.76 0.24 -10.17
CA GLY A 21 5.05 0.70 -9.64
C GLY A 21 5.25 0.36 -8.17
N MET A 22 4.19 0.37 -7.36
CA MET A 22 4.28 0.01 -5.93
C MET A 22 4.52 -1.48 -5.71
N PHE A 23 4.04 -2.35 -6.60
CA PHE A 23 4.42 -3.77 -6.59
C PHE A 23 5.90 -3.96 -6.96
N VAL A 24 6.39 -3.20 -7.94
CA VAL A 24 7.81 -3.24 -8.31
C VAL A 24 8.69 -2.78 -7.14
N ALA A 25 8.30 -1.72 -6.43
CA ALA A 25 8.98 -1.28 -5.21
C ALA A 25 8.97 -2.35 -4.12
N LEU A 26 7.85 -3.01 -3.89
CA LEU A 26 7.79 -4.12 -2.92
C LEU A 26 8.70 -5.28 -3.31
N GLY A 27 8.75 -5.61 -4.61
CA GLY A 27 9.65 -6.61 -5.16
C GLY A 27 11.12 -6.23 -5.01
N SER A 28 11.48 -4.94 -5.20
CA SER A 28 12.86 -4.48 -5.00
C SER A 28 13.27 -4.53 -3.53
N TYR A 29 12.37 -4.22 -2.58
CA TYR A 29 12.62 -4.37 -1.15
C TYR A 29 12.89 -5.83 -0.78
N ALA A 30 12.10 -6.77 -1.30
CA ALA A 30 12.34 -8.20 -1.12
C ALA A 30 13.69 -8.63 -1.70
N GLY A 31 14.03 -8.16 -2.90
CA GLY A 31 15.34 -8.42 -3.53
C GLY A 31 16.51 -7.92 -2.68
N VAL A 32 16.40 -6.71 -2.13
CA VAL A 32 17.40 -6.14 -1.21
C VAL A 32 17.53 -7.00 0.06
N CYS A 33 16.43 -7.42 0.68
CA CYS A 33 16.46 -8.32 1.83
C CYS A 33 17.15 -9.66 1.53
N LEU A 34 16.91 -10.24 0.35
CA LEU A 34 17.53 -11.50 -0.05
C LEU A 34 19.05 -11.36 -0.26
N VAL A 35 19.49 -10.26 -0.88
CA VAL A 35 20.93 -9.97 -1.03
C VAL A 35 21.60 -9.80 0.32
N LEU A 36 20.97 -9.09 1.26
CA LEU A 36 21.53 -8.87 2.60
C LEU A 36 21.59 -10.14 3.44
N ALA A 37 20.57 -11.00 3.36
CA ALA A 37 20.56 -12.28 4.04
C ALA A 37 21.63 -13.26 3.52
N SER A 38 22.25 -12.98 2.37
CA SER A 38 23.37 -13.76 1.84
C SER A 38 24.75 -13.28 2.31
N ALA A 39 24.81 -12.14 3.02
CA ALA A 39 26.07 -11.60 3.55
C ALA A 39 26.52 -12.41 4.79
N PRO A 40 27.84 -12.65 4.97
CA PRO A 40 28.37 -13.35 6.14
C PRO A 40 28.02 -12.62 7.45
N GLU A 41 27.55 -13.36 8.45
CA GLU A 41 27.00 -12.81 9.69
C GLU A 41 28.08 -12.28 10.66
N ASP A 42 28.03 -10.98 10.95
CA ASP A 42 28.30 -10.45 12.29
C ASP A 42 26.95 -10.00 12.85
N ALA A 43 26.08 -10.96 13.19
CA ALA A 43 24.72 -10.70 13.63
C ALA A 43 24.73 -9.98 14.99
N ALA A 44 24.75 -8.65 14.95
CA ALA A 44 24.40 -7.86 16.12
C ALA A 44 22.94 -8.16 16.46
N SER A 45 22.68 -8.68 17.66
CA SER A 45 21.32 -8.87 18.16
C SER A 45 20.64 -7.51 18.22
N ALA A 46 19.86 -7.18 17.19
CA ALA A 46 18.94 -6.06 17.27
C ALA A 46 18.07 -6.26 18.52
N GLY A 47 18.13 -5.31 19.45
CA GLY A 47 17.44 -5.45 20.73
C GLY A 47 15.94 -5.68 20.51
N ASP A 48 15.37 -6.67 21.22
CA ASP A 48 13.96 -7.08 21.12
C ASP A 48 12.98 -5.90 21.14
N THR A 49 13.31 -4.85 21.89
CA THR A 49 12.57 -3.59 21.97
C THR A 49 12.33 -2.94 20.59
N LEU A 50 13.34 -2.89 19.72
CA LEU A 50 13.21 -2.28 18.39
C LEU A 50 12.31 -3.12 17.48
N ARG A 51 12.43 -4.45 17.57
CA ARG A 51 11.58 -5.38 16.83
C ARG A 51 10.11 -5.20 17.22
N TYR A 52 9.82 -5.16 18.53
CA TYR A 52 8.46 -4.93 19.00
C TYR A 52 7.92 -3.55 18.63
N ALA A 53 8.76 -2.50 18.69
CA ALA A 53 8.36 -1.15 18.30
C ALA A 53 7.98 -1.06 16.82
N LEU A 54 8.83 -1.58 15.91
CA LEU A 54 8.57 -1.57 14.47
C LEU A 54 7.35 -2.43 14.11
N THR A 55 7.19 -3.58 14.78
CA THR A 55 6.01 -4.43 14.62
C THR A 55 4.74 -3.71 15.03
N GLY A 56 4.76 -3.05 16.19
CA GLY A 56 3.64 -2.24 16.68
C GLY A 56 3.27 -1.11 15.71
N ILE A 57 4.27 -0.40 15.17
CA ILE A 57 4.06 0.67 14.17
C ILE A 57 3.42 0.10 12.90
N ALA A 58 3.92 -1.01 12.37
CA ALA A 58 3.36 -1.62 11.16
C ALA A 58 1.91 -2.09 11.36
N ILE A 59 1.59 -2.68 12.52
CA ILE A 59 0.23 -3.07 12.88
C ILE A 59 -0.67 -1.83 12.95
N ALA A 60 -0.22 -0.75 13.59
CA ALA A 60 -0.96 0.49 13.67
C ALA A 60 -1.21 1.10 12.28
N LEU A 61 -0.21 1.12 11.40
CA LEU A 61 -0.33 1.60 10.02
C LEU A 61 -1.31 0.75 9.21
N GLY A 62 -1.25 -0.58 9.34
CA GLY A 62 -2.19 -1.50 8.71
C GLY A 62 -3.63 -1.30 9.21
N ALA A 63 -3.80 -1.14 10.52
CA ALA A 63 -5.11 -0.85 11.13
C ALA A 63 -5.68 0.49 10.66
N VAL A 64 -4.86 1.55 10.61
CA VAL A 64 -5.25 2.86 10.08
C VAL A 64 -5.64 2.75 8.60
N SER A 65 -4.89 1.99 7.80
CA SER A 65 -5.21 1.74 6.39
C SER A 65 -6.59 1.09 6.22
N LEU A 66 -6.86 0.03 6.98
CA LEU A 66 -8.14 -0.68 6.96
C LEU A 66 -9.30 0.18 7.49
N TRP A 67 -9.07 0.92 8.58
CA TRP A 67 -10.06 1.85 9.13
C TRP A 67 -10.41 2.95 8.13
N TRP A 68 -9.41 3.51 7.45
CA TRP A 68 -9.59 4.54 6.42
C TRP A 68 -10.42 4.00 5.25
N ARG A 69 -10.14 2.76 4.82
CA ARG A 69 -10.94 2.07 3.80
C ARG A 69 -12.39 1.87 4.26
N GLY A 70 -12.60 1.42 5.49
CA GLY A 70 -13.92 1.23 6.07
C GLY A 70 -14.73 2.52 6.08
N ARG A 71 -14.11 3.62 6.54
CA ARG A 71 -14.73 4.95 6.54
C ARG A 71 -15.10 5.42 5.13
N PHE A 72 -14.26 5.14 4.15
CA PHE A 72 -14.53 5.48 2.75
C PHE A 72 -15.68 4.66 2.15
N LEU A 73 -15.72 3.34 2.41
CA LEU A 73 -16.79 2.47 1.96
C LEU A 73 -18.13 2.76 2.65
N SER A 74 -18.10 3.13 3.93
CA SER A 74 -19.28 3.51 4.70
C SER A 74 -19.80 4.91 4.38
N SER A 75 -18.99 5.74 3.72
CA SER A 75 -19.44 7.03 3.17
C SER A 75 -20.22 6.78 1.87
N GLU A 76 -21.33 6.06 1.96
CA GLU A 76 -22.34 5.94 0.89
C GLU A 76 -23.19 7.22 0.78
N GLY A 77 -22.53 8.39 0.82
CA GLY A 77 -23.13 9.65 0.41
C GLY A 77 -23.18 9.74 -1.13
N PRO A 78 -24.22 10.34 -1.71
CA PRO A 78 -24.55 10.19 -3.13
C PRO A 78 -23.44 10.71 -4.05
N ALA A 79 -22.86 9.80 -4.84
CA ALA A 79 -22.27 9.96 -6.19
C ALA A 79 -21.38 11.20 -6.51
N THR A 80 -20.97 12.00 -5.53
CA THR A 80 -20.35 13.32 -5.74
C THR A 80 -18.96 13.43 -5.11
N LEU A 81 -18.32 12.29 -4.82
CA LEU A 81 -16.89 12.31 -4.54
C LEU A 81 -16.18 12.76 -5.81
N ALA A 82 -15.68 13.99 -5.79
CA ALA A 82 -14.94 14.57 -6.90
C ALA A 82 -13.75 13.65 -7.24
N ASP A 83 -13.42 13.55 -8.52
CA ASP A 83 -12.27 12.80 -9.04
C ASP A 83 -10.97 13.04 -8.25
N THR A 84 -10.81 14.26 -7.72
CA THR A 84 -9.67 14.67 -6.88
C THR A 84 -9.64 13.98 -5.52
N ASP A 85 -10.78 13.70 -4.92
CA ASP A 85 -10.85 13.07 -3.60
C ASP A 85 -10.54 11.58 -3.71
N LEU A 86 -11.06 10.89 -4.73
CA LEU A 86 -10.72 9.49 -5.02
C LEU A 86 -9.21 9.30 -5.22
N ARG A 87 -8.58 10.22 -5.97
CA ARG A 87 -7.13 10.19 -6.20
C ARG A 87 -6.34 10.38 -4.91
N ARG A 88 -6.72 11.37 -4.08
CA ARG A 88 -6.07 11.63 -2.78
C ARG A 88 -6.17 10.42 -1.86
N HIS A 89 -7.36 9.84 -1.73
CA HIS A 89 -7.58 8.65 -0.89
C HIS A 89 -6.73 7.46 -1.34
N SER A 90 -6.68 7.20 -2.65
CA SER A 90 -5.88 6.11 -3.22
C SER A 90 -4.39 6.28 -2.88
N ILE A 91 -3.86 7.49 -3.06
CA ILE A 91 -2.44 7.80 -2.76
C ILE A 91 -2.14 7.61 -1.28
N VAL A 92 -3.00 8.11 -0.38
CA VAL A 92 -2.81 7.98 1.08
C VAL A 92 -2.75 6.51 1.48
N VAL A 93 -3.71 5.71 1.01
CA VAL A 93 -3.83 4.31 1.44
C VAL A 93 -2.72 3.43 0.85
N TRP A 94 -2.29 3.71 -0.38
CA TRP A 94 -1.12 3.04 -0.93
C TRP A 94 0.17 3.46 -0.23
N GLY A 95 0.32 4.74 0.12
CA GLY A 95 1.45 5.21 0.93
C GLY A 95 1.52 4.54 2.30
N LEU A 96 0.37 4.31 2.95
CA LEU A 96 0.31 3.52 4.19
C LEU A 96 0.75 2.06 3.98
N SER A 97 0.40 1.46 2.83
CA SER A 97 0.82 0.09 2.49
C SER A 97 2.34 0.03 2.26
N GLU A 98 2.90 1.04 1.63
CA GLU A 98 4.34 1.18 1.44
C GLU A 98 5.09 1.40 2.76
N ALA A 99 4.55 2.21 3.67
CA ALA A 99 5.14 2.41 4.99
C ALA A 99 5.23 1.08 5.77
N VAL A 100 4.21 0.21 5.69
CA VAL A 100 4.25 -1.15 6.27
C VAL A 100 5.38 -1.98 5.66
N ALA A 101 5.57 -1.92 4.33
CA ALA A 101 6.66 -2.62 3.66
C ALA A 101 8.04 -2.12 4.11
N ILE A 102 8.20 -0.79 4.23
CA ILE A 102 9.44 -0.16 4.70
C ILE A 102 9.75 -0.57 6.14
N CYS A 103 8.75 -0.65 7.03
CA CYS A 103 8.95 -1.17 8.39
C CYS A 103 9.54 -2.59 8.37
N GLY A 104 9.01 -3.47 7.52
CA GLY A 104 9.56 -4.81 7.33
C GLY A 104 10.97 -4.82 6.77
N LEU A 105 11.24 -3.94 5.80
CA LEU A 105 12.56 -3.80 5.19
C LEU A 105 13.60 -3.39 6.24
N VAL A 106 13.30 -2.34 7.01
CA VAL A 106 14.15 -1.87 8.12
C VAL A 106 14.39 -3.00 9.12
N LEU A 107 13.35 -3.78 9.45
CA LEU A 107 13.50 -4.92 10.35
C LEU A 107 14.42 -6.00 9.78
N GLY A 108 14.26 -6.37 8.50
CA GLY A 108 15.12 -7.33 7.83
C GLY A 108 16.57 -6.87 7.71
N PHE A 109 16.80 -5.58 7.46
CA PHE A 109 18.14 -4.97 7.48
C PHE A 109 18.78 -5.06 8.87
N VAL A 110 18.04 -4.64 9.90
CA VAL A 110 18.56 -4.53 11.27
C VAL A 110 18.80 -5.91 11.90
N THR A 111 17.99 -6.90 11.56
CA THR A 111 18.13 -8.28 12.07
C THR A 111 19.00 -9.16 11.18
N HIS A 112 19.40 -8.68 10.00
CA HIS A 112 20.05 -9.48 8.95
C HIS A 112 19.27 -10.75 8.55
N ALA A 113 17.97 -10.79 8.84
CA ALA A 113 17.16 -12.00 8.72
C ALA A 113 15.98 -11.75 7.77
N ALA A 114 16.03 -12.36 6.57
CA ALA A 114 14.99 -12.14 5.56
C ALA A 114 13.60 -12.68 5.98
N ASN A 115 13.56 -13.66 6.88
CA ASN A 115 12.31 -14.18 7.45
C ASN A 115 11.53 -13.11 8.23
N GLU A 116 12.21 -12.12 8.80
CA GLU A 116 11.58 -11.00 9.50
C GLU A 116 10.88 -10.03 8.55
N PHE A 117 11.33 -9.94 7.30
CA PHE A 117 10.67 -9.13 6.28
C PHE A 117 9.37 -9.77 5.78
N VAL A 118 9.34 -11.10 5.63
CA VAL A 118 8.23 -11.86 5.02
C VAL A 118 6.84 -11.45 5.53
N PRO A 119 6.55 -11.41 6.85
CA PRO A 119 5.21 -11.08 7.32
C PRO A 119 4.78 -9.65 6.93
N PHE A 120 5.69 -8.68 6.96
CA PHE A 120 5.41 -7.29 6.59
C PHE A 120 5.27 -7.13 5.08
N GLY A 121 6.12 -7.80 4.30
CA GLY A 121 6.02 -7.82 2.84
C GLY A 121 4.69 -8.41 2.37
N LEU A 122 4.27 -9.53 2.97
CA LEU A 122 2.97 -10.14 2.71
C LEU A 122 1.81 -9.24 3.14
N ALA A 123 1.90 -8.59 4.30
CA ALA A 123 0.88 -7.65 4.76
C ALA A 123 0.76 -6.44 3.82
N ALA A 124 1.87 -5.86 3.38
CA ALA A 124 1.90 -4.76 2.43
C ALA A 124 1.34 -5.18 1.05
N ALA A 125 1.71 -6.36 0.56
CA ALA A 125 1.15 -6.93 -0.67
C ALA A 125 -0.37 -7.12 -0.55
N ALA A 126 -0.83 -7.71 0.56
CA ALA A 126 -2.25 -7.91 0.82
C ALA A 126 -2.99 -6.57 0.85
N LEU A 127 -2.45 -5.55 1.52
CA LEU A 127 -3.02 -4.20 1.53
C LEU A 127 -3.05 -3.59 0.11
N LEU A 128 -1.99 -3.74 -0.70
CA LEU A 128 -1.98 -3.25 -2.08
C LEU A 128 -3.03 -3.94 -2.97
N VAL A 129 -3.20 -5.26 -2.83
CA VAL A 129 -4.26 -6.02 -3.54
C VAL A 129 -5.64 -5.57 -3.07
N LEU A 130 -5.81 -5.38 -1.77
CA LEU A 130 -7.06 -4.95 -1.16
C LEU A 130 -7.49 -3.57 -1.67
N HIS A 131 -6.53 -2.67 -1.84
CA HIS A 131 -6.70 -1.30 -2.32
C HIS A 131 -6.51 -1.15 -3.83
N ARG A 132 -6.70 -2.24 -4.60
CA ARG A 132 -6.61 -2.23 -6.06
C ARG A 132 -7.55 -1.17 -6.65
N PRO A 133 -7.09 -0.35 -7.62
CA PRO A 133 -7.93 0.70 -8.22
C PRO A 133 -9.19 0.17 -8.91
N ALA A 134 -9.22 -1.10 -9.33
CA ALA A 134 -10.40 -1.75 -9.89
C ALA A 134 -11.55 -1.96 -8.89
N ASN A 135 -11.24 -2.01 -7.59
CA ASN A 135 -12.24 -2.17 -6.52
C ASN A 135 -12.84 -0.84 -6.07
N LEU A 136 -12.37 0.28 -6.62
CA LEU A 136 -12.92 1.60 -6.35
C LEU A 136 -14.20 1.81 -7.19
N PRO A 137 -15.19 2.57 -6.69
CA PRO A 137 -16.50 2.74 -7.32
C PRO A 137 -16.46 3.64 -8.58
N PHE A 138 -15.40 3.60 -9.39
CA PHE A 138 -15.31 4.33 -10.66
C PHE A 138 -16.44 3.98 -11.64
N ALA A 139 -17.00 2.77 -11.53
CA ALA A 139 -18.16 2.37 -12.33
C ALA A 139 -19.40 3.22 -12.03
N ARG A 140 -19.59 3.68 -10.77
CA ARG A 140 -20.74 4.51 -10.38
C ARG A 140 -20.67 5.95 -10.91
N LEU A 141 -19.49 6.41 -11.33
CA LEU A 141 -19.31 7.74 -11.95
C LEU A 141 -19.66 7.76 -13.44
N ARG A 142 -19.84 6.57 -14.07
CA ARG A 142 -20.09 6.46 -15.52
C ARG A 142 -21.57 6.57 -15.88
N ASP A 143 -22.45 6.28 -14.95
CA ASP A 143 -23.90 6.33 -15.13
C ASP A 143 -24.45 7.56 -14.39
N PRO A 144 -24.39 8.77 -14.99
CA PRO A 144 -25.21 9.86 -14.50
C PRO A 144 -26.66 9.42 -14.63
N ILE A 145 -27.38 9.49 -13.50
CA ILE A 145 -28.82 9.21 -13.37
C ILE A 145 -29.54 9.68 -14.66
N ALA A 146 -30.09 8.72 -15.39
CA ALA A 146 -31.04 8.97 -16.47
C ALA A 146 -32.41 9.33 -15.87
#